data_AF-A0A368FJR9-F1
#
_entry.id   AF-A0A368FJR9-F1
#
_cell.length_a   1.000
_cell.length_b   1.000
_cell.length_c   1.000
_cell.angle_alpha   90.00
_cell.angle_beta   90.00
_cell.angle_gamma   90.00
#
_symmetry.space_group_name_H-M   'P 1'
#
loop_
_entity.id
_entity.type
_entity.pdbx_description
1 polymer ?
#
loop_
_entity_poly.entity_id
_entity_poly.type
_entity_poly.pdbx_seq_one_letter_code
_entity_poly.pdbx_strand_id
1 'polypeptide(L)'
;MGNILVSGIHLSEWTAERIAFTSVWVYLVLLAIHRFIFNKPWGAQAKCRRAIEKNEKSRSNGFEEFRSRVATDDASVIERRKEILSWTLLELRDRLQRDQLNAVQALEAYVWKAMELQERLNCCIEVIREAFDTAAEADRIWSGSKEKPPLYGVPFSVKGNFYVSIVFLLVTPYILFHINSFKKD
;
A
#
# COMPACT_ATOMS: atom_id res chain seq x y z
N MET A 1 0.81 90.45 -18.82
CA MET A 1 1.53 89.82 -19.97
C MET A 1 2.80 89.22 -19.39
N GLY A 2 3.15 87.95 -19.49
CA GLY A 2 2.52 86.73 -19.99
C GLY A 2 3.21 85.56 -19.27
N ASN A 3 2.50 84.46 -19.11
CA ASN A 3 2.91 83.30 -18.31
C ASN A 3 4.24 82.70 -18.77
N ILE A 4 5.17 82.54 -17.83
CA ILE A 4 6.31 81.62 -17.97
C ILE A 4 5.73 80.21 -17.82
N LEU A 5 5.17 79.73 -18.93
CA LEU A 5 4.72 78.37 -19.07
C LEU A 5 5.91 77.44 -18.83
N VAL A 6 5.73 76.60 -17.83
CA VAL A 6 6.25 75.25 -17.72
C VAL A 6 6.38 74.64 -19.12
N SER A 7 7.58 74.69 -19.71
CA SER A 7 7.87 74.01 -20.96
C SER A 7 9.26 73.42 -20.85
N GLY A 8 9.32 72.11 -20.63
CA GLY A 8 10.60 71.41 -20.65
C GLY A 8 10.71 70.13 -19.83
N ILE A 9 9.62 69.56 -19.32
CA ILE A 9 9.64 68.12 -19.03
C ILE A 9 9.52 67.44 -20.40
N HIS A 10 10.67 67.19 -21.02
CA HIS A 10 10.78 66.43 -22.26
C HIS A 10 10.42 64.98 -21.93
N LEU A 11 9.12 64.70 -21.84
CA LEU A 11 8.60 63.35 -21.95
C LEU A 11 9.08 62.85 -23.32
N SER A 12 10.05 61.95 -23.33
CA SER A 12 10.63 61.38 -24.53
C SER A 12 9.49 60.90 -25.44
N GLU A 13 9.45 61.40 -26.68
CA GLU A 13 8.50 60.93 -27.69
C GLU A 13 8.87 59.48 -28.01
N TRP A 14 8.13 58.54 -27.42
CA TRP A 14 8.31 57.12 -27.69
C TRP A 14 7.86 56.84 -29.12
N THR A 15 8.82 56.49 -29.97
CA THR A 15 8.56 56.05 -31.34
C THR A 15 7.73 54.76 -31.32
N ALA A 16 6.71 54.67 -32.19
CA ALA A 16 5.77 53.54 -32.24
C ALA A 16 6.47 52.16 -32.31
N GLU A 17 7.62 52.10 -32.97
CA GLU A 17 8.47 50.91 -33.03
C GLU A 17 8.93 50.44 -31.63
N ARG A 18 9.38 51.36 -30.77
CA ARG A 18 9.84 51.04 -29.41
C ARG A 18 8.69 50.53 -28.53
N ILE A 19 7.49 51.04 -28.74
CA ILE A 19 6.27 50.57 -28.05
C ILE A 19 5.93 49.15 -28.49
N ALA A 20 5.99 48.87 -29.80
CA ALA A 20 5.77 47.52 -30.32
C ALA A 20 6.79 46.53 -29.74
N PHE A 21 8.08 46.86 -29.76
CA PHE A 21 9.12 45.98 -29.20
C PHE A 21 8.94 45.71 -27.70
N THR A 22 8.65 46.74 -26.90
CA THR A 22 8.45 46.57 -25.45
C THR A 22 7.21 45.74 -25.14
N SER A 23 6.10 45.93 -25.88
CA SER A 23 4.89 45.12 -25.71
C SER A 23 5.11 43.64 -26.04
N VAL A 24 5.85 43.34 -27.12
CA VAL A 24 6.21 41.96 -27.50
C VAL A 24 7.08 41.32 -26.42
N TRP A 25 8.07 42.05 -25.89
CA TRP A 25 8.92 41.56 -24.81
C TRP A 25 8.13 41.28 -23.52
N VAL A 26 7.23 42.18 -23.13
CA VAL A 26 6.36 41.97 -21.96
C VAL A 26 5.49 40.73 -22.16
N TYR A 27 4.91 40.56 -23.35
CA TYR A 27 4.10 39.39 -23.68
C TYR A 27 4.92 38.08 -23.60
N LEU A 28 6.14 38.06 -24.14
CA LEU A 28 7.04 36.90 -24.06
C LEU A 28 7.41 36.55 -22.62
N VAL A 29 7.68 37.56 -21.78
CA VAL A 29 7.97 37.36 -20.34
C VAL A 29 6.76 36.79 -19.62
N LEU A 30 5.56 37.33 -19.88
CA LEU A 30 4.32 36.80 -19.31
C LEU A 30 4.05 35.35 -19.74
N LEU A 31 4.28 35.02 -21.01
CA LEU A 31 4.18 33.63 -21.50
C LEU A 31 5.20 32.70 -20.83
N ALA A 32 6.43 33.16 -20.63
CA ALA A 32 7.46 32.37 -19.94
C ALA A 32 7.08 32.12 -18.48
N ILE A 33 6.58 33.14 -17.76
CA ILE A 33 6.10 33.02 -16.38
C ILE A 33 4.90 32.08 -16.31
N HIS A 34 3.92 32.22 -17.21
CA HIS A 34 2.78 31.32 -17.31
C HIS A 34 3.25 29.88 -17.54
N ARG A 35 4.08 29.64 -18.56
CA ARG A 35 4.62 28.30 -18.83
C ARG A 35 5.41 27.73 -17.64
N PHE A 36 6.14 28.56 -16.91
CA PHE A 36 6.90 28.14 -15.73
C PHE A 36 6.00 27.78 -14.53
N ILE A 37 5.00 28.61 -14.25
CA ILE A 37 4.03 28.39 -13.16
C ILE A 37 3.16 27.16 -13.44
N PHE A 38 2.72 26.95 -14.68
CA PHE A 38 1.84 25.83 -15.04
C PHE A 38 2.58 24.49 -15.16
N ASN A 39 3.83 24.47 -15.65
CA ASN A 39 4.53 23.20 -15.88
C ASN A 39 5.18 22.59 -14.62
N LYS A 40 5.56 23.40 -13.62
CA LYS A 40 6.30 22.92 -12.44
C LYS A 40 5.45 22.14 -11.39
N PRO A 41 4.20 22.52 -11.05
CA PRO A 41 3.42 21.82 -10.03
C PRO A 41 2.94 20.43 -10.48
N TRP A 42 2.77 20.21 -11.79
CA TRP A 42 2.32 18.93 -12.34
C TRP A 42 3.39 17.84 -12.30
N GLY A 43 4.68 18.19 -12.29
CA GLY A 43 5.77 17.21 -12.26
C GLY A 43 5.87 16.44 -10.93
N ALA A 44 5.66 17.13 -9.80
CA ALA A 44 5.64 16.49 -8.48
C ALA A 44 4.38 15.63 -8.30
N GLN A 45 3.21 16.17 -8.69
CA GLN A 45 1.95 15.44 -8.64
C GLN A 45 1.97 14.20 -9.55
N ALA A 46 2.56 14.29 -10.75
CA ALA A 46 2.71 13.15 -11.66
C ALA A 46 3.64 12.07 -11.08
N LYS A 47 4.73 12.45 -10.41
CA LYS A 47 5.62 11.50 -9.73
C LYS A 47 4.90 10.81 -8.57
N CYS A 48 4.21 11.56 -7.71
CA CYS A 48 3.40 11.00 -6.62
C CYS A 48 2.32 10.06 -7.16
N ARG A 49 1.60 10.47 -8.21
CA ARG A 49 0.56 9.66 -8.86
C ARG A 49 1.13 8.35 -9.41
N ARG A 50 2.25 8.41 -10.14
CA ARG A 50 2.93 7.19 -10.64
C ARG A 50 3.37 6.26 -9.51
N ALA A 51 3.87 6.81 -8.40
CA ALA A 51 4.25 6.02 -7.25
C ALA A 51 3.02 5.34 -6.60
N ILE A 52 1.90 6.05 -6.48
CA ILE A 52 0.63 5.50 -6.00
C ILE A 52 0.15 4.39 -6.94
N GLU A 53 0.07 4.65 -8.25
CA GLU A 53 -0.37 3.67 -9.25
C GLU A 53 0.51 2.41 -9.23
N LYS A 54 1.83 2.57 -9.11
CA LYS A 54 2.75 1.42 -8.99
C LYS A 54 2.48 0.62 -7.72
N ASN A 55 2.26 1.29 -6.60
CA ASN A 55 1.97 0.63 -5.32
C ASN A 55 0.61 -0.06 -5.34
N GLU A 56 -0.41 0.57 -5.91
CA GLU A 56 -1.74 -0.02 -6.08
C GLU A 56 -1.70 -1.26 -6.96
N LYS A 57 -0.95 -1.21 -8.07
CA LYS A 57 -0.75 -2.36 -8.95
C LYS A 57 -0.04 -3.50 -8.23
N SER A 58 1.07 -3.21 -7.53
CA SER A 58 1.81 -4.22 -6.77
C SER A 58 0.93 -4.86 -5.70
N ARG A 59 0.16 -4.04 -4.98
CA ARG A 59 -0.79 -4.47 -3.95
C ARG A 59 -1.89 -5.35 -4.54
N SER A 60 -2.51 -4.93 -5.65
CA SER A 60 -3.56 -5.70 -6.33
C SER A 60 -3.04 -7.04 -6.80
N ASN A 61 -1.85 -7.07 -7.39
CA ASN A 61 -1.23 -8.32 -7.85
C ASN A 61 -0.95 -9.27 -6.69
N GLY A 62 -0.45 -8.74 -5.56
CA GLY A 62 -0.24 -9.55 -4.36
C GLY A 62 -1.54 -10.16 -3.86
N PHE A 63 -2.61 -9.38 -3.74
CA PHE A 63 -3.90 -9.91 -3.31
C PHE A 63 -4.46 -10.96 -4.27
N GLU A 64 -4.33 -10.75 -5.59
CA GLU A 64 -4.76 -11.73 -6.59
C GLU A 64 -4.00 -13.06 -6.47
N GLU A 65 -2.69 -13.00 -6.19
CA GLU A 65 -1.87 -14.20 -5.95
C GLU A 65 -2.35 -14.96 -4.71
N PHE A 66 -2.67 -14.26 -3.62
CA PHE A 66 -3.21 -14.91 -2.42
C PHE A 66 -4.63 -15.46 -2.63
N ARG A 67 -5.50 -14.72 -3.34
CA ARG A 67 -6.87 -15.17 -3.68
C ARG A 67 -6.81 -16.44 -4.52
N SER A 68 -6.01 -16.46 -5.58
CA SER A 68 -5.89 -17.63 -6.46
C SER A 68 -5.37 -18.87 -5.73
N ARG A 69 -4.45 -18.70 -4.76
CA ARG A 69 -3.96 -19.82 -3.92
C ARG A 69 -5.02 -20.38 -2.97
N VAL A 70 -5.88 -19.54 -2.41
CA VAL A 70 -6.90 -20.00 -1.45
C VAL A 70 -8.27 -20.23 -2.07
N ALA A 71 -8.45 -19.93 -3.35
CA ALA A 71 -9.66 -20.17 -4.10
C ALA A 71 -9.98 -21.66 -4.09
N THR A 72 -11.14 -22.01 -3.52
CA THR A 72 -11.63 -23.38 -3.48
C THR A 72 -13.15 -23.35 -3.37
N ASP A 73 -13.80 -24.21 -4.14
CA ASP A 73 -15.25 -24.43 -4.09
C ASP A 73 -15.60 -25.68 -3.25
N ASP A 74 -14.59 -26.38 -2.72
CA ASP A 74 -14.80 -27.58 -1.92
C ASP A 74 -15.30 -27.22 -0.51
N ALA A 75 -16.53 -27.65 -0.21
CA ALA A 75 -17.17 -27.44 1.08
C ALA A 75 -16.35 -28.05 2.24
N SER A 76 -15.68 -29.19 2.03
CA SER A 76 -14.89 -29.85 3.06
C SER A 76 -13.66 -29.02 3.47
N VAL A 77 -13.01 -28.38 2.49
CA VAL A 77 -11.86 -27.49 2.71
C VAL A 77 -12.32 -26.23 3.44
N ILE A 78 -13.47 -25.68 3.05
CA ILE A 78 -14.05 -24.50 3.70
C ILE A 78 -14.39 -24.79 5.17
N GLU A 79 -15.05 -25.92 5.47
CA GLU A 79 -15.37 -26.30 6.84
C GLU A 79 -14.11 -26.52 7.68
N ARG A 80 -13.08 -27.15 7.11
CA ARG A 80 -11.79 -27.30 7.79
C ARG A 80 -11.14 -25.95 8.12
N ARG A 81 -11.20 -24.97 7.20
CA ARG A 81 -10.69 -23.61 7.46
C ARG A 81 -11.49 -22.91 8.57
N LYS A 82 -12.81 -23.03 8.59
CA LYS A 82 -13.66 -22.50 9.67
C LYS A 82 -13.31 -23.13 11.02
N GLU A 83 -13.07 -24.43 11.05
CA GLU A 83 -12.62 -25.14 12.25
C GLU A 83 -11.28 -24.56 12.76
N ILE A 84 -10.29 -24.38 11.87
CA ILE A 84 -8.99 -23.79 12.23
C ILE A 84 -9.15 -22.38 12.79
N LEU A 85 -10.00 -21.56 12.17
CA LEU A 85 -10.29 -20.18 12.60
C LEU A 85 -11.05 -20.11 13.94
N SER A 86 -11.71 -21.19 14.35
CA SER A 86 -12.47 -21.23 15.60
C SER A 86 -11.60 -21.42 16.85
N TRP A 87 -10.35 -21.87 16.66
CA TRP A 87 -9.41 -22.13 17.75
C TRP A 87 -8.81 -20.84 18.32
N THR A 88 -8.56 -20.84 19.62
CA THR A 88 -7.75 -19.82 20.28
C THR A 88 -6.28 -19.96 19.86
N LEU A 89 -5.48 -18.90 20.08
CA LEU A 89 -4.05 -18.91 19.76
C LEU A 89 -3.30 -20.08 20.42
N LEU A 90 -3.61 -20.39 21.69
CA LEU A 90 -2.96 -21.48 22.42
C LEU A 90 -3.36 -22.84 21.84
N GLU A 91 -4.63 -23.01 21.49
CA GLU A 91 -5.13 -24.23 20.84
C GLU A 91 -4.55 -24.46 19.45
N LEU A 92 -4.39 -23.38 18.67
CA LEU A 92 -3.75 -23.41 17.36
C LEU A 92 -2.28 -23.79 17.49
N ARG A 93 -1.55 -23.12 18.39
CA ARG A 93 -0.15 -23.44 18.70
C ARG A 93 -0.02 -24.90 19.11
N ASP A 94 -0.82 -25.38 20.05
CA ASP A 94 -0.70 -26.74 20.57
C ASP A 94 -0.93 -27.80 19.49
N ARG A 95 -1.83 -27.53 18.52
CA ARG A 95 -2.06 -28.41 17.36
C ARG A 95 -0.88 -28.41 16.39
N LEU A 96 -0.29 -27.25 16.12
CA LEU A 96 0.94 -27.12 15.30
C LEU A 96 2.12 -27.84 15.96
N GLN A 97 2.27 -27.72 17.28
CA GLN A 97 3.32 -28.41 18.04
C GLN A 97 3.16 -29.93 17.96
N ARG A 98 1.92 -30.44 17.98
CA ARG A 98 1.61 -31.88 17.92
C ARG A 98 1.50 -32.47 16.51
N ASP A 99 1.84 -31.73 15.46
CA ASP A 99 1.69 -32.16 14.05
C ASP A 99 0.23 -32.52 13.67
N GLN A 100 -0.76 -31.97 14.38
CA GLN A 100 -2.18 -32.13 14.05
C GLN A 100 -2.65 -31.13 12.98
N LEU A 101 -1.81 -30.14 12.70
CA LEU A 101 -2.00 -29.07 11.74
C LEU A 101 -0.62 -28.69 11.19
N ASN A 102 -0.57 -28.41 9.88
CA ASN A 102 0.64 -27.91 9.23
C ASN A 102 0.63 -26.37 9.14
N ALA A 103 1.81 -25.75 9.07
CA ALA A 103 1.95 -24.30 8.94
C ALA A 103 1.27 -23.78 7.67
N VAL A 104 1.39 -24.50 6.55
CA VAL A 104 0.72 -24.14 5.29
C VAL A 104 -0.81 -24.14 5.46
N GLN A 105 -1.37 -25.17 6.11
CA GLN A 105 -2.82 -25.25 6.34
C GLN A 105 -3.32 -24.13 7.26
N ALA A 106 -2.55 -23.79 8.29
CA ALA A 106 -2.83 -22.65 9.15
C ALA A 106 -2.82 -21.35 8.35
N LEU A 107 -1.78 -21.12 7.54
CA LEU A 107 -1.67 -19.93 6.70
C LEU A 107 -2.83 -19.81 5.71
N GLU A 108 -3.18 -20.88 5.01
CA GLU A 108 -4.29 -20.91 4.04
C GLU A 108 -5.62 -20.53 4.67
N ALA A 109 -5.92 -21.03 5.88
CA ALA A 109 -7.16 -20.71 6.58
C ALA A 109 -7.24 -19.21 6.95
N TYR A 110 -6.13 -18.65 7.46
CA TYR A 110 -6.07 -17.24 7.83
C TYR A 110 -6.03 -16.31 6.62
N VAL A 111 -5.33 -16.68 5.55
CA VAL A 111 -5.34 -15.94 4.28
C VAL A 111 -6.74 -15.93 3.68
N TRP A 112 -7.41 -17.08 3.64
CA TRP A 112 -8.78 -17.18 3.13
C TRP A 112 -9.71 -16.20 3.85
N LYS A 113 -9.65 -16.17 5.19
CA LYS A 113 -10.44 -15.21 5.97
C LYS A 113 -9.99 -13.76 5.77
N ALA A 114 -8.69 -13.52 5.65
CA ALA A 114 -8.15 -12.18 5.42
C ALA A 114 -8.59 -11.62 4.07
N MET A 115 -8.66 -12.43 3.01
CA MET A 115 -9.10 -12.00 1.69
C MET A 115 -10.60 -11.69 1.64
N GLU A 116 -11.41 -12.45 2.39
CA GLU A 116 -12.84 -12.16 2.61
C GLU A 116 -13.04 -10.82 3.35
N LEU A 117 -12.28 -10.60 4.43
CA LEU A 117 -12.38 -9.37 5.22
C LEU A 117 -11.77 -8.15 4.51
N GLN A 118 -10.74 -8.34 3.69
CA GLN A 118 -10.07 -7.27 2.95
C GLN A 118 -11.03 -6.55 2.00
N GLU A 119 -11.96 -7.26 1.36
CA GLU A 119 -12.96 -6.64 0.48
C GLU A 119 -13.89 -5.68 1.23
N ARG A 120 -14.18 -5.99 2.50
CA ARG A 120 -15.11 -5.23 3.34
C ARG A 120 -14.42 -4.12 4.13
N LEU A 121 -13.22 -4.39 4.64
CA LEU A 121 -12.56 -3.57 5.64
C LEU A 121 -11.31 -2.85 5.12
N ASN A 122 -10.75 -3.30 3.99
CA ASN A 122 -9.49 -2.79 3.45
C ASN A 122 -8.36 -2.72 4.52
N CYS A 123 -8.27 -3.77 5.35
CA CYS A 123 -7.42 -3.83 6.55
C CYS A 123 -5.99 -4.31 6.29
N CYS A 124 -5.66 -4.73 5.07
CA CYS A 124 -4.31 -5.15 4.65
C CYS A 124 -3.75 -4.10 3.68
N ILE A 125 -2.54 -3.59 3.93
CA ILE A 125 -1.84 -2.74 2.96
C ILE A 125 -1.12 -3.57 1.91
N GLU A 126 -0.53 -4.69 2.35
CA GLU A 126 0.38 -5.49 1.56
C GLU A 126 0.41 -6.92 2.10
N VAL A 127 0.73 -7.84 1.21
CA VAL A 127 0.86 -9.25 1.49
C VAL A 127 2.29 -9.68 1.20
N ILE A 128 2.92 -10.44 2.10
CA ILE A 128 4.27 -10.95 1.89
C ILE A 128 4.18 -12.22 1.05
N ARG A 129 4.62 -12.13 -0.19
CA ARG A 129 4.46 -13.19 -1.21
C ARG A 129 5.16 -14.48 -0.82
N GLU A 130 6.28 -14.34 -0.10
CA GLU A 130 7.13 -15.39 0.43
C GLU A 130 6.50 -16.14 1.62
N ALA A 131 5.32 -15.73 2.11
CA ALA A 131 4.71 -16.34 3.29
C ALA A 131 4.40 -17.83 3.09
N PHE A 132 3.93 -18.23 1.90
CA PHE A 132 3.65 -19.64 1.60
C PHE A 132 4.93 -20.47 1.52
N ASP A 133 5.97 -19.94 0.87
CA ASP A 133 7.27 -20.61 0.77
C ASP A 133 7.89 -20.77 2.17
N THR A 134 7.77 -19.74 3.01
CA THR A 134 8.24 -19.77 4.41
C THR A 134 7.47 -20.79 5.24
N ALA A 135 6.16 -20.90 5.06
CA ALA A 135 5.33 -21.89 5.76
C ALA A 135 5.68 -23.32 5.32
N ALA A 136 5.85 -23.54 4.01
CA ALA A 136 6.26 -24.83 3.48
C ALA A 136 7.68 -25.23 3.95
N GLU A 137 8.60 -24.28 4.01
CA GLU A 137 9.94 -24.51 4.54
C GLU A 137 9.91 -24.82 6.03
N ALA A 138 9.10 -24.11 6.81
CA ALA A 138 8.91 -24.40 8.22
C ALA A 138 8.37 -25.82 8.42
N ASP A 139 7.37 -26.23 7.65
CA ASP A 139 6.84 -27.60 7.67
C ASP A 139 7.91 -28.63 7.32
N ARG A 140 8.76 -28.34 6.33
CA ARG A 140 9.87 -29.22 5.94
C ARG A 140 10.93 -29.40 7.04
N ILE A 141 11.29 -28.32 7.74
CA ILE A 141 12.33 -28.34 8.77
C ILE A 141 11.81 -28.98 10.06
N TRP A 142 10.58 -28.66 10.46
CA TRP A 142 10.10 -28.89 11.82
C TRP A 142 9.06 -30.01 11.94
N SER A 143 8.47 -30.49 10.85
CA SER A 143 7.49 -31.59 10.91
C SER A 143 8.13 -32.86 11.50
N GLY A 144 7.47 -33.43 12.52
CA GLY A 144 7.98 -34.59 13.25
C GLY A 144 9.19 -34.32 14.15
N SER A 145 9.70 -33.08 14.20
CA SER A 145 10.76 -32.69 15.13
C SER A 145 10.23 -32.61 16.56
N LYS A 146 11.03 -33.08 17.53
CA LYS A 146 10.72 -32.98 18.97
C LYS A 146 11.00 -31.58 19.54
N GLU A 147 11.82 -30.77 18.87
CA GLU A 147 12.28 -29.46 19.35
C GLU A 147 11.78 -28.34 18.44
N LYS A 148 10.46 -28.17 18.36
CA LYS A 148 9.85 -27.11 17.55
C LYS A 148 9.95 -25.75 18.24
N PRO A 149 10.17 -24.67 17.48
CA PRO A 149 10.05 -23.31 18.00
C PRO A 149 8.66 -23.06 18.62
N PRO A 150 8.52 -22.28 19.70
CA PRO A 150 7.24 -22.08 20.39
C PRO A 150 6.11 -21.48 19.54
N LEU A 151 6.44 -20.72 18.50
CA LEU A 151 5.50 -20.10 17.56
C LEU A 151 5.59 -20.69 16.15
N TYR A 152 6.11 -21.92 16.04
CA TYR A 152 6.17 -22.63 14.77
C TYR A 152 4.80 -22.65 14.07
N GLY A 153 4.78 -22.21 12.82
CA GLY A 153 3.62 -22.27 11.93
C GLY A 153 2.45 -21.34 12.27
N VAL A 154 2.58 -20.46 13.25
CA VAL A 154 1.51 -19.52 13.64
C VAL A 154 1.49 -18.33 12.68
N PRO A 155 0.44 -18.14 11.86
CA PRO A 155 0.31 -16.95 11.02
C PRO A 155 -0.02 -15.73 11.91
N PHE A 156 0.64 -14.61 11.64
CA PHE A 156 0.33 -13.33 12.29
C PHE A 156 0.28 -12.21 11.25
N SER A 157 0.01 -10.98 11.69
CA SER A 157 0.14 -9.79 10.84
C SER A 157 1.01 -8.74 11.53
N VAL A 158 1.48 -7.75 10.79
CA VAL A 158 2.35 -6.68 11.30
C VAL A 158 1.85 -5.34 10.84
N LYS A 159 1.98 -4.32 11.71
CA LYS A 159 1.64 -2.96 11.31
C LYS A 159 2.63 -2.43 10.26
N GLY A 160 2.15 -1.74 9.23
CA GLY A 160 2.99 -1.20 8.15
C GLY A 160 4.08 -0.20 8.51
N ASN A 161 4.22 0.16 9.79
CA ASN A 161 5.34 0.97 10.29
C ASN A 161 6.56 0.14 10.70
N PHE A 162 6.42 -1.18 10.80
CA PHE A 162 7.56 -2.05 11.11
C PHE A 162 8.32 -2.39 9.84
N TYR A 163 9.64 -2.28 9.92
CA TYR A 163 10.52 -2.75 8.87
C TYR A 163 10.61 -4.27 8.95
N VAL A 164 10.13 -4.96 7.91
CA VAL A 164 10.20 -6.41 7.79
C VAL A 164 11.15 -6.74 6.65
N SER A 165 12.43 -6.98 6.98
CA SER A 165 13.40 -7.52 6.03
C SER A 165 13.34 -9.04 6.06
N ILE A 166 12.37 -9.62 5.38
CA ILE A 166 12.29 -11.06 5.09
C ILE A 166 12.10 -11.94 6.34
N VAL A 167 11.24 -12.94 6.16
CA VAL A 167 10.72 -13.93 7.13
C VAL A 167 9.48 -13.44 7.87
N PHE A 168 8.33 -14.01 7.45
CA PHE A 168 6.98 -13.89 8.01
C PHE A 168 6.29 -12.53 7.76
N LEU A 169 5.02 -12.54 7.24
CA LEU A 169 3.85 -11.71 7.70
C LEU A 169 2.90 -11.06 6.68
N LEU A 170 1.61 -10.93 7.00
CA LEU A 170 0.71 -9.97 6.32
C LEU A 170 0.85 -8.59 6.96
N VAL A 171 0.88 -7.50 6.17
CA VAL A 171 1.04 -6.15 6.72
C VAL A 171 -0.31 -5.43 6.79
N THR A 172 -0.77 -5.10 7.99
CA THR A 172 -2.09 -4.48 8.25
C THR A 172 -1.95 -3.02 8.71
N PRO A 173 -2.59 -2.03 8.05
CA PRO A 173 -2.91 -0.77 8.68
C PRO A 173 -4.19 -0.98 9.50
N TYR A 174 -4.03 -1.05 10.82
CA TYR A 174 -5.10 -1.12 11.80
C TYR A 174 -5.74 -2.51 12.00
N ILE A 175 -5.91 -2.84 13.29
CA ILE A 175 -6.65 -3.98 13.86
C ILE A 175 -5.88 -5.32 13.88
N LEU A 176 -4.94 -5.45 14.83
CA LEU A 176 -4.38 -6.75 15.24
C LEU A 176 -4.85 -7.18 16.65
N PHE A 177 -6.05 -6.80 17.08
CA PHE A 177 -6.56 -7.25 18.38
C PHE A 177 -8.06 -7.57 18.42
N HIS A 178 -8.70 -7.77 17.27
CA HIS A 178 -10.16 -7.88 17.20
C HIS A 178 -10.73 -9.02 16.34
N ILE A 179 -9.96 -10.08 16.12
CA ILE A 179 -10.52 -11.30 15.51
C ILE A 179 -11.17 -12.21 16.57
N ASN A 180 -10.72 -12.16 17.84
CA ASN A 180 -11.35 -12.90 18.94
C ASN A 180 -12.59 -12.23 19.56
N SER A 181 -12.96 -11.02 19.13
CA SER A 181 -14.07 -10.27 19.75
C SER A 181 -15.41 -10.37 19.01
N PHE A 182 -15.47 -11.05 17.85
CA PHE A 182 -16.70 -11.24 17.07
C PHE A 182 -17.47 -12.52 17.43
N LYS A 183 -17.21 -13.11 18.61
CA LYS A 183 -17.99 -14.23 19.18
C LYS A 183 -19.06 -13.74 20.17
N LYS A 184 -19.76 -12.68 19.79
CA LYS A 184 -21.05 -12.27 20.35
C LYS A 184 -21.89 -11.84 19.15
N ASP A 185 -22.59 -12.80 18.57
CA ASP A 185 -24.06 -12.86 18.52
C ASP A 185 -24.48 -14.23 17.95
#